data_AF-A0AAV6DBX3-F1
#
_entry.id   AF-A0AAV6DBX3-F1
#
_cell.length_a   1.000
_cell.length_b   1.000
_cell.length_c   1.000
_cell.angle_alpha   90.00
_cell.angle_beta   90.00
_cell.angle_gamma   90.00
#
_symmetry.space_group_name_H-M   'P 1'
#
loop_
_entity.id
_entity.type
_entity.pdbx_description
1 polymer ?
#
loop_
_entity_poly.entity_id
_entity_poly.type
_entity_poly.pdbx_seq_one_letter_code
_entity_poly.pdbx_strand_id
1 'polypeptide(L)' 'MTDHAFTESVVEQAALGWLEAIGWSVAHGPDIAPDMPAAERANYGEVVLGARLRDPLLLRLLSGDRRARGAEQFTGRTV' A
#
# COMPACT_ATOMS: atom_id res chain seq x y z
N MET A 1 -28.28 -27.79 -10.61
CA MET A 1 -27.15 -27.93 -9.68
C MET A 1 -26.20 -26.80 -9.99
N THR A 2 -26.34 -25.67 -9.30
CA THR A 2 -25.36 -24.59 -9.37
C THR A 2 -24.17 -25.03 -8.53
N ASP A 3 -23.11 -25.44 -9.20
CA ASP A 3 -21.83 -25.71 -8.58
C ASP A 3 -21.29 -24.40 -8.03
N HIS A 4 -21.43 -24.19 -6.71
CA HIS A 4 -20.66 -23.18 -6.00
C HIS A 4 -19.25 -23.74 -5.82
N ALA A 5 -18.55 -23.89 -6.94
CA ALA A 5 -17.14 -24.22 -6.93
C ALA A 5 -16.41 -23.19 -6.07
N PHE A 6 -15.49 -23.64 -5.24
CA PHE A 6 -14.60 -22.76 -4.52
C PHE A 6 -13.67 -22.08 -5.54
N THR A 7 -13.87 -20.78 -5.80
CA THR A 7 -13.15 -20.01 -6.83
C THR A 7 -12.21 -18.97 -6.23
N GLU A 8 -11.33 -18.40 -7.07
CA GLU A 8 -10.50 -17.25 -6.73
C GLU A 8 -11.34 -16.10 -6.14
N SER A 9 -12.51 -15.81 -6.72
CA SER A 9 -13.40 -14.76 -6.21
C SER A 9 -13.87 -15.03 -4.78
N VAL A 10 -14.07 -16.29 -4.37
CA VAL A 10 -14.44 -16.61 -2.98
C VAL A 10 -13.30 -16.24 -2.02
N VAL A 11 -12.07 -16.57 -2.40
CA VAL A 11 -10.87 -16.23 -1.60
C VAL A 11 -10.64 -14.73 -1.57
N GLU A 12 -10.78 -14.05 -2.71
CA GLU A 12 -10.63 -12.60 -2.84
C GLU A 12 -11.61 -11.87 -1.92
N GLN A 13 -12.90 -12.21 -1.96
CA GLN A 13 -13.90 -11.55 -1.11
C GLN A 13 -13.64 -11.78 0.38
N ALA A 14 -13.19 -12.98 0.78
CA ALA A 14 -12.80 -13.25 2.16
C ALA A 14 -11.58 -12.41 2.59
N ALA A 15 -10.56 -12.31 1.73
CA ALA A 15 -9.37 -11.53 2.00
C ALA A 15 -9.66 -10.03 2.12
N LEU A 16 -10.49 -9.48 1.22
CA LEU A 16 -10.94 -8.09 1.29
C LEU A 16 -11.66 -7.81 2.62
N GLY A 17 -12.59 -8.68 3.02
CA GLY A 17 -13.31 -8.54 4.30
C GLY A 17 -12.38 -8.55 5.53
N TRP A 18 -11.33 -9.37 5.53
CA TRP A 18 -10.35 -9.37 6.62
C TRP A 18 -9.50 -8.11 6.66
N LEU A 19 -9.09 -7.59 5.49
CA LEU A 19 -8.32 -6.35 5.39
C LEU A 19 -9.16 -5.14 5.84
N GLU A 20 -10.42 -5.07 5.42
CA GLU A 20 -11.35 -4.05 5.90
C GLU A 20 -11.54 -4.11 7.42
N ALA A 21 -11.68 -5.31 7.98
CA ALA A 21 -11.86 -5.50 9.42
C ALA A 21 -10.69 -4.98 10.27
N ILE A 22 -9.47 -4.93 9.71
CA ILE A 22 -8.29 -4.37 10.40
C ILE A 22 -7.98 -2.92 9.96
N GLY A 23 -8.90 -2.28 9.22
CA GLY A 23 -8.86 -0.85 8.91
C GLY A 23 -8.19 -0.50 7.58
N TRP A 24 -7.96 -1.45 6.68
CA TRP A 24 -7.51 -1.14 5.32
C TRP A 24 -8.67 -0.68 4.44
N SER A 25 -8.40 0.29 3.58
CA SER A 25 -9.32 0.68 2.51
C SER A 25 -9.11 -0.19 1.27
N VAL A 26 -10.21 -0.64 0.67
CA VAL A 26 -10.19 -1.32 -0.63
C VAL A 26 -10.16 -0.29 -1.76
N ALA A 27 -9.36 -0.54 -2.79
CA ALA A 27 -9.32 0.27 -4.00
C ALA A 27 -9.31 -0.65 -5.23
N HIS A 28 -10.06 -0.30 -6.27
CA HIS A 28 -10.09 -1.08 -7.50
C HIS A 28 -8.91 -0.73 -8.40
N GLY A 29 -8.20 -1.76 -8.89
CA GLY A 29 -7.04 -1.59 -9.76
C GLY A 29 -7.25 -0.66 -10.96
N PRO A 30 -8.39 -0.77 -11.70
CA PRO A 30 -8.69 0.14 -12.80
C PRO A 30 -8.83 1.61 -12.41
N ASP A 31 -9.29 1.92 -11.21
CA ASP A 31 -9.48 3.31 -10.77
C ASP A 31 -8.13 4.03 -10.56
N ILE A 32 -7.09 3.27 -10.20
CA ILE A 32 -5.74 3.78 -9.93
C ILE A 32 -4.75 3.50 -11.06
N ALA A 33 -5.24 2.98 -12.19
CA ALA A 33 -4.43 2.62 -13.35
C ALA A 33 -3.81 3.86 -14.03
N PRO A 34 -2.76 3.68 -14.87
CA PRO A 34 -2.24 4.75 -15.70
C PRO A 34 -3.34 5.38 -16.57
N ASP A 35 -3.19 6.66 -16.88
CA ASP A 35 -4.09 7.44 -17.74
C ASP A 35 -5.53 7.65 -17.22
N MET A 36 -5.78 7.28 -15.96
CA MET A 36 -7.05 7.55 -15.29
C MET A 36 -7.02 8.87 -14.50
N PRO A 37 -8.18 9.54 -14.27
CA PRO A 37 -8.22 10.79 -13.50
C PRO A 37 -7.66 10.66 -12.08
N ALA A 38 -7.80 9.47 -11.48
CA ALA A 38 -7.26 9.11 -10.17
C ALA A 38 -6.03 8.21 -10.27
N ALA A 39 -5.28 8.28 -11.38
CA ALA A 39 -4.08 7.47 -11.61
C ALA A 39 -3.08 7.67 -10.48
N GLU A 40 -2.81 6.59 -9.74
CA GLU A 40 -1.71 6.53 -8.78
C GLU A 40 -0.49 5.82 -9.36
N ARG A 41 -0.69 5.05 -10.44
CA ARG A 41 0.34 4.34 -11.17
C ARG A 41 0.70 5.09 -12.45
N ALA A 42 1.99 5.24 -12.71
CA ALA A 42 2.51 5.72 -13.99
C ALA A 42 2.57 4.58 -15.04
N ASN A 43 2.72 3.33 -14.61
CA ASN A 43 2.68 2.16 -15.48
C ASN A 43 2.28 0.88 -14.70
N TYR A 44 1.89 -0.18 -15.40
CA TYR A 44 1.48 -1.45 -14.78
C TYR A 44 2.62 -2.24 -14.13
N GLY A 45 3.88 -1.88 -14.37
CA GLY A 45 5.05 -2.50 -13.74
C GLY A 45 5.33 -2.01 -12.32
N GLU A 46 4.60 -0.99 -11.83
CA GLU A 46 4.75 -0.50 -10.47
C GLU A 46 4.13 -1.46 -9.45
N VAL A 47 5.00 -2.02 -8.61
CA VAL A 47 4.63 -2.93 -7.51
C VAL A 47 4.31 -2.19 -6.21
N VAL A 48 4.71 -0.92 -6.10
CA VAL A 48 4.49 -0.05 -4.94
C VAL A 48 3.95 1.30 -5.40
N LEU A 49 2.94 1.82 -4.70
CA LEU A 49 2.41 3.17 -4.93
C LEU A 49 3.29 4.20 -4.23
N GLY A 50 4.25 4.75 -4.98
CA GLY A 50 5.29 5.63 -4.44
C GLY A 50 4.76 6.91 -3.78
N ALA A 51 3.69 7.50 -4.30
CA ALA A 51 3.05 8.68 -3.70
C ALA A 51 2.48 8.38 -2.31
N ARG A 52 1.69 7.31 -2.17
CA ARG A 52 1.13 6.88 -0.87
C ARG A 52 2.21 6.60 0.18
N LEU A 53 3.39 6.15 -0.24
CA LEU A 53 4.51 5.92 0.67
C LEU A 53 5.24 7.22 1.05
N ARG A 54 5.52 8.08 0.06
CA ARG A 54 6.36 9.28 0.26
C ARG A 54 5.61 10.45 0.87
N ASP A 55 4.35 10.66 0.51
CA ASP A 55 3.62 11.88 0.89
C ASP A 55 3.38 11.99 2.41
N PRO A 56 2.99 10.91 3.13
CA PRO A 56 2.88 10.96 4.58
C PRO A 56 4.23 11.20 5.27
N LEU A 57 5.32 10.62 4.73
CA LEU A 57 6.67 10.83 5.24
C LEU A 57 7.11 12.28 5.04
N LEU A 58 6.87 12.84 3.86
CA LEU A 58 7.17 14.23 3.55
C LEU A 58 6.37 15.17 4.46
N LEU A 59 5.07 14.94 4.63
CA LEU A 59 4.23 15.72 5.54
C LEU A 59 4.77 15.69 6.98
N ARG A 60 5.19 14.52 7.46
CA ARG A 60 5.78 14.37 8.80
C ARG A 60 7.10 15.12 8.96
N LEU A 61 7.94 15.14 7.93
CA LEU A 61 9.19 15.89 7.92
C LEU A 61 8.95 17.41 7.93
N LEU A 62 7.99 17.89 7.13
CA LEU A 62 7.62 19.30 7.08
C LEU A 62 6.95 19.78 8.37
N SER A 63 6.18 18.90 9.03
CA SER A 63 5.51 19.17 10.31
C SER A 63 6.47 19.21 11.52
N GLY A 64 7.77 18.99 11.31
CA GLY A 64 8.78 19.03 12.38
C GLY A 64 8.72 17.85 13.36
N ASP A 65 7.95 16.80 13.08
CA ASP A 65 7.64 15.70 14.00
C ASP A 65 8.76 14.62 14.07
N ARG A 66 10.03 15.06 14.11
CA ARG A 66 11.18 14.16 14.23
C ARG A 66 11.53 13.88 15.69
N ARG A 67 11.15 12.70 16.18
CA ARG A 67 12.04 11.87 17.00
C ARG A 67 12.57 10.72 16.15
N ALA A 68 13.58 11.00 15.33
CA ALA A 68 14.36 9.95 14.68
C ALA A 68 15.27 9.27 15.71
N ARG A 69 14.73 8.37 16.53
CA ARG A 69 15.53 7.41 17.31
C ARG A 69 15.95 6.30 16.33
N GLY A 70 17.18 6.32 15.83
CA GLY A 70 17.66 5.17 15.05
C GLY A 70 18.89 5.36 14.17
N ALA A 71 19.30 6.59 13.84
CA ALA A 71 20.45 6.81 12.97
C ALA A 71 21.81 6.43 13.61
N GLU A 72 21.88 6.30 14.94
CA GLU A 72 23.14 5.96 15.64
C GLU A 72 23.46 4.47 15.67
N GLN A 73 22.51 3.58 15.33
CA GLN A 73 22.71 2.13 15.49
C GLN A 73 23.46 1.47 14.31
N PHE A 74 23.73 2.19 13.22
CA PHE A 74 24.25 1.60 11.98
C PHE A 74 25.68 2.02 11.60
N THR A 75 26.36 2.88 12.36
CA THR A 75 27.74 3.33 12.07
C THR A 75 28.78 2.75 13.05
N GLY A 76 28.60 1.50 13.46
CA GLY A 76 29.41 0.90 14.51
C GLY A 76 29.75 -0.57 14.30
N ARG A 77 29.99 -1.04 13.07
CA ARG A 77 30.68 -2.34 12.87
C ARG A 77 31.27 -2.51 11.47
N THR A 78 32.49 -1.99 11.30
CA THR A 78 33.45 -2.59 10.37
C THR A 78 34.32 -3.53 11.21
N VAL A 79 34.14 -4.83 11.02
CA VAL A 79 35.16 -5.84 11.34
C VAL A 79 35.72 -6.30 10.01
#